data_AF-A0A2V5P6M3-F1
#
_entry.id   AF-A0A2V5P6M3-F1
#
_cell.length_a   1.000
_cell.length_b   1.000
_cell.length_c   1.000
_cell.angle_alpha   90.00
_cell.angle_beta   90.00
_cell.angle_gamma   90.00
#
_symmetry.space_group_name_H-M   'P 1'
#
loop_
_entity.id
_entity.type
_entity.pdbx_description
1 polymer ?
#
loop_
_entity_poly.entity_id
_entity_poly.type
_entity_poly.pdbx_seq_one_letter_code
_entity_poly.pdbx_strand_id
1 'polypeptide(L)' 'KQRLKTLPAAHREGRFQFFAREELSGLKLPETDVEQLWPWFWEHRGGFFAAHCRCSAGGRNEWKLEESSVG' A
#
# COMPACT_ATOMS: atom_id res chain seq x y z
N LYS A 1 24.40 -4.91 1.64
CA LYS A 1 23.27 -3.96 1.53
C LYS A 1 23.51 -2.80 2.50
N GLN A 2 23.50 -1.56 2.03
CA GLN A 2 23.71 -0.38 2.87
C GLN A 2 22.44 -0.10 3.69
N ARG A 3 22.57 0.03 5.02
CA ARG A 3 21.44 0.35 5.91
C ARG A 3 21.35 1.87 6.06
N LEU A 4 20.12 2.39 6.05
CA LEU A 4 19.88 3.79 6.39
C LEU A 4 20.32 4.04 7.84
N LYS A 5 21.19 5.04 8.05
CA LYS A 5 21.63 5.46 9.39
C LYS A 5 20.71 6.52 9.98
N THR A 6 20.06 7.29 9.12
CA THR A 6 19.11 8.34 9.45
C THR A 6 17.99 8.36 8.42
N LEU A 7 16.82 8.86 8.81
CA LEU A 7 15.71 9.06 7.88
C LEU A 7 15.98 10.28 6.97
N PRO A 8 15.44 10.29 5.75
CA PRO A 8 15.44 11.48 4.90
C PRO A 8 14.79 12.68 5.62
N ALA A 9 15.26 13.89 5.30
CA ALA A 9 14.61 15.11 5.78
C ALA A 9 13.19 15.24 5.20
N ALA A 10 12.32 15.94 5.92
CA ALA A 10 11.00 16.29 5.43
C ALA A 10 11.09 17.15 4.16
N HIS A 11 10.15 16.96 3.24
CA HIS A 11 10.02 17.80 2.04
C HIS A 11 8.55 18.05 1.72
N ARG A 12 8.28 18.68 0.57
CA ARG A 12 6.93 19.12 0.17
C ARG A 12 5.88 17.99 0.15
N GLU A 13 6.27 16.75 -0.12
CA GLU A 13 5.34 15.61 -0.17
C GLU A 13 5.15 14.94 1.21
N GLY A 14 5.94 15.33 2.22
CA GLY A 14 5.76 14.90 3.60
C GLY A 14 7.04 14.44 4.30
N ARG A 15 6.85 13.51 5.23
CA ARG A 15 7.89 12.94 6.08
C ARG A 15 7.97 11.44 5.85
N PHE A 16 9.18 10.94 5.64
CA PHE A 16 9.42 9.50 5.54
C PHE A 16 9.48 8.86 6.94
N GLN A 17 8.85 7.70 7.10
CA GLN A 17 8.89 6.91 8.33
C GLN A 17 8.69 5.43 8.03
N PHE A 18 9.26 4.56 8.87
CA PHE A 18 9.00 3.12 8.87
C PHE A 18 7.86 2.78 9.84
N PHE A 19 6.97 1.89 9.40
CA PHE A 19 5.86 1.38 10.20
C PHE A 19 5.85 -0.15 10.13
N ALA A 20 5.60 -0.80 11.27
CA ALA A 20 5.22 -2.19 11.34
C ALA A 20 3.80 -2.38 10.76
N ARG A 21 3.44 -3.61 10.41
CA ARG A 21 2.16 -3.92 9.77
C ARG A 21 0.98 -3.55 10.68
N GLU A 22 1.12 -3.77 11.97
CA GLU A 22 0.09 -3.54 12.97
C GLU A 22 -0.19 -2.03 13.15
N GLU A 23 0.84 -1.20 12.95
CA GLU A 23 0.76 0.27 13.02
C GLU A 23 -0.04 0.88 11.87
N LEU A 24 -0.16 0.17 10.73
CA LEU A 24 -0.90 0.66 9.56
C LEU A 24 -2.37 0.98 9.88
N SER A 25 -2.97 0.24 10.82
CA SER A 25 -4.36 0.45 11.26
C SER A 25 -4.60 1.81 11.93
N GLY A 26 -3.56 2.44 12.48
CA GLY A 26 -3.63 3.75 13.11
C GLY A 26 -3.28 4.92 12.16
N LEU A 27 -2.89 4.63 10.92
CA LEU A 27 -2.50 5.65 9.96
C LEU A 27 -3.71 6.15 9.17
N LYS A 28 -3.69 7.45 8.82
CA LYS A 28 -4.64 8.04 7.89
C LYS A 28 -4.26 7.69 6.45
N LEU A 29 -4.43 6.42 6.09
CA LEU A 29 -4.15 5.91 4.75
C LEU A 29 -5.30 6.27 3.78
N PRO A 30 -5.01 6.38 2.48
CA PRO A 30 -6.05 6.39 1.46
C PRO A 30 -6.95 5.16 1.57
N GLU A 31 -8.23 5.31 1.24
CA GLU A 31 -9.20 4.21 1.32
C GLU A 31 -8.78 3.00 0.47
N THR A 32 -8.23 3.24 -0.73
CA THR A 32 -7.72 2.20 -1.63
C THR A 32 -6.64 1.32 -1.01
N ASP A 33 -5.80 1.93 -0.16
CA ASP A 33 -4.67 1.27 0.48
C ASP A 33 -5.17 0.28 1.53
N VAL A 34 -6.16 0.71 2.31
CA VAL A 34 -6.81 -0.10 3.34
C VAL A 34 -7.69 -1.18 2.71
N GLU A 35 -8.45 -0.82 1.67
CA GLU A 35 -9.43 -1.71 1.04
C GLU A 35 -8.74 -2.90 0.37
N GLN A 36 -7.83 -2.68 -0.60
CA GLN A 36 -7.21 -3.80 -1.34
C GLN A 36 -5.70 -3.76 -1.50
N LEU A 37 -5.03 -2.61 -1.57
CA LEU A 37 -3.59 -2.61 -1.88
C LEU A 37 -2.76 -3.31 -0.80
N TRP A 38 -2.97 -3.00 0.48
CA TRP A 38 -2.27 -3.68 1.55
C TRP A 38 -2.66 -5.16 1.69
N PRO A 39 -3.97 -5.53 1.70
CA PRO A 39 -4.37 -6.93 1.70
C PRO A 39 -3.72 -7.76 0.59
N TRP A 40 -3.76 -7.29 -0.66
CA TRP A 40 -3.16 -7.99 -1.80
C TRP A 40 -1.64 -7.96 -1.81
N PHE A 41 -1.02 -6.89 -1.30
CA PHE A 41 0.43 -6.87 -1.08
C PHE A 41 0.87 -8.01 -0.16
N TRP A 42 0.10 -8.30 0.89
CA TRP A 42 0.40 -9.41 1.80
C TRP A 42 0.06 -10.77 1.19
N GLU A 43 -1.08 -10.89 0.49
CA GLU A 43 -1.54 -12.12 -0.14
C GLU A 43 -0.59 -12.59 -1.27
N HIS A 44 -0.13 -11.67 -2.11
CA HIS A 44 0.76 -11.95 -3.26
C HIS A 44 2.23 -11.64 -2.97
N ARG A 45 2.58 -11.54 -1.68
CA ARG A 45 3.94 -11.16 -1.26
C ARG A 45 4.96 -12.18 -1.78
N GLY A 46 6.02 -11.68 -2.43
CA GLY A 46 7.05 -12.53 -3.04
C GLY A 46 6.89 -12.69 -4.54
N GLY A 47 5.71 -12.36 -5.09
CA GLY A 47 5.49 -12.19 -6.52
C GLY A 47 4.96 -10.79 -6.83
N PHE A 48 3.88 -10.73 -7.61
CA PHE A 48 3.24 -9.48 -8.02
C PHE A 48 1.73 -9.65 -8.15
N PHE A 49 1.01 -8.53 -8.19
CA PHE A 49 -0.36 -8.48 -8.64
C PHE A 49 -0.57 -7.24 -9.52
N ALA A 50 -1.50 -7.35 -10.47
CA ALA A 50 -2.01 -6.27 -11.28
C ALA A 50 -3.53 -6.23 -11.10
N ALA A 51 -4.06 -5.04 -10.82
CA ALA A 51 -5.48 -4.86 -10.59
C ALA A 51 -6.01 -3.58 -11.22
N HIS A 52 -7.26 -3.64 -11.66
CA HIS A 52 -8.04 -2.48 -12.05
C HIS A 52 -8.86 -2.03 -10.85
N CYS A 53 -8.71 -0.75 -10.48
CA CYS A 53 -9.57 -0.09 -9.51
C CYS A 53 -10.41 0.99 -10.20
N ARG A 54 -11.73 0.84 -10.19
CA ARG A 54 -12.65 1.89 -10.61
C ARG A 54 -13.06 2.69 -9.37
N CYS A 55 -12.40 3.83 -9.16
CA CYS A 55 -12.71 4.72 -8.06
C CYS A 55 -14.03 5.44 -8.31
N SER A 56 -14.93 5.43 -7.32
CA SER A 56 -16.19 6.17 -7.40
C SER A 56 -16.17 7.33 -6.40
N ALA A 57 -16.69 8.50 -6.79
CA ALA A 57 -16.60 9.72 -5.97
C ALA A 57 -17.52 9.71 -4.72
N GLY A 58 -18.32 8.66 -4.51
CA GLY A 58 -19.31 8.61 -3.43
C GLY A 58 -19.74 7.19 -3.04
N GLY A 59 -18.94 6.18 -3.34
CA GLY A 59 -19.28 4.78 -3.10
C GLY A 59 -18.03 3.90 -3.00
N ARG A 60 -18.28 2.60 -2.78
CA ARG A 60 -17.23 1.58 -2.70
C ARG A 60 -16.48 1.49 -4.02
N ASN A 61 -15.15 1.30 -3.97
CA ASN A 61 -14.38 1.08 -5.18
C ASN A 61 -14.68 -0.31 -5.75
N GLU A 62 -14.74 -0.40 -7.08
CA GLU A 62 -14.84 -1.68 -7.74
C GLU A 62 -13.45 -2.16 -8.13
N TRP A 63 -13.09 -3.34 -7.62
CA TRP A 63 -11.78 -3.93 -7.81
C TRP A 63 -11.88 -5.18 -8.67
N LYS A 64 -10.98 -5.30 -9.64
CA LYS A 64 -10.77 -6.51 -10.42
C LYS A 64 -9.29 -6.86 -10.42
N LEU A 65 -8.97 -8.05 -9.91
CA LEU A 65 -7.65 -8.63 -10.05
C LEU A 65 -7.49 -9.13 -11.49
N GLU A 66 -6.50 -8.61 -12.21
CA GLU A 66 -6.25 -8.96 -13.61
C GLU A 66 -5.22 -10.08 -13.71
N GLU A 67 -4.16 -10.01 -12.91
CA GLU A 67 -3.11 -11.02 -12.86
C GLU A 67 -2.48 -11.04 -11.48
N SER A 68 -2.04 -12.22 -11.03
CA SER A 68 -1.23 -12.34 -9.83
C SER A 68 -0.32 -13.55 -9.90
N SER A 69 0.85 -13.44 -9.28
CA SER A 69 1.75 -14.55 -9.02
C SER A 69 2.18 -14.49 -7.55
N VAL A 70 2.22 -15.65 -6.91
CA VAL A 70 2.84 -15.84 -5.60
C VAL A 70 4.25 -16.41 -5.83
N GLY A 71 5.22 -15.89 -5.06
CA GLY A 71 6.61 -16.34 -5.09
C GLY A 71 6.86 -17.60 -4.29
#